data_AF-A0A354J436-F1
#
_entry.id   AF-A0A354J436-F1
#
_cell.length_a   1.000
_cell.length_b   1.000
_cell.length_c   1.000
_cell.angle_alpha   90.00
_cell.angle_beta   90.00
_cell.angle_gamma   90.00
#
_symmetry.space_group_name_H-M   'P 1'
#
loop_
_entity.id
_entity.type
_entity.pdbx_description
1 polymer ?
#
loop_
_entity_poly.entity_id
_entity_poly.type
_entity_poly.pdbx_seq_one_letter_code
_entity_poly.pdbx_strand_id
1 'polypeptide(L)'
;MKLFHGSNVIGLDILKPHLADHDRPYIYLSTIEVVAGFYMVNAVERPYYWFPYGFDNGIPVYFELYPNALKEVSEGKTGCIYEIEVDEKDVLPFKNIPCARLGTVPMKVVNYTKISDAYEWFMQEELEYKLKVIRYGTMNRKQMNNWYRMIFDYIKDKNMIKTPECSYAKFVQWKFPHVWEQYEKDNDNG
;
A
#
# COMPACT_ATOMS: atom_id res chain seq x y z
N MET A 1 -22.59 5.52 2.05
CA MET A 1 -21.88 4.53 1.20
C MET A 1 -21.13 3.54 2.07
N LYS A 2 -20.92 2.30 1.60
CA LYS A 2 -20.10 1.29 2.29
C LYS A 2 -18.64 1.42 1.85
N LEU A 3 -17.71 1.47 2.81
CA LEU A 3 -16.27 1.50 2.59
C LEU A 3 -15.56 0.48 3.49
N PHE A 4 -14.33 0.17 3.13
CA PHE A 4 -13.49 -0.82 3.80
C PHE A 4 -12.17 -0.23 4.28
N HIS A 5 -11.66 -0.73 5.40
CA HIS A 5 -10.35 -0.41 5.96
C HIS A 5 -9.62 -1.68 6.41
N GLY A 6 -8.44 -1.96 5.87
CA GLY A 6 -7.58 -3.02 6.39
C GLY A 6 -6.72 -2.51 7.55
N SER A 7 -6.60 -3.32 8.60
CA SER A 7 -5.73 -3.03 9.74
C SER A 7 -5.22 -4.32 10.37
N ASN A 8 -3.99 -4.29 10.86
CA ASN A 8 -3.42 -5.38 11.65
C ASN A 8 -3.89 -5.38 13.13
N VAL A 9 -4.68 -4.38 13.54
CA VAL A 9 -5.28 -4.31 14.87
C VAL A 9 -6.66 -4.93 14.83
N ILE A 10 -6.91 -5.90 15.70
CA ILE A 10 -8.17 -6.65 15.80
C ILE A 10 -9.06 -6.03 16.88
N GLY A 11 -10.38 -6.01 16.66
CA GLY A 11 -11.35 -5.57 17.66
C GLY A 11 -11.54 -4.05 17.74
N LEU A 12 -11.38 -3.33 16.62
CA LEU A 12 -11.69 -1.91 16.56
C LEU A 12 -13.19 -1.70 16.38
N ASP A 13 -13.81 -1.00 17.34
CA ASP A 13 -15.20 -0.53 17.21
C ASP A 13 -15.29 0.84 16.51
N ILE A 14 -14.20 1.61 16.57
CA ILE A 14 -14.09 2.95 15.99
C ILE A 14 -12.73 3.09 15.32
N LEU A 15 -12.74 3.43 14.04
CA LEU A 15 -11.56 3.85 13.28
C LEU A 15 -11.28 5.32 13.57
N LYS A 16 -10.04 5.67 13.91
CA LYS A 16 -9.62 7.04 14.18
C LYS A 16 -8.64 7.52 13.11
N PRO A 17 -8.69 8.79 12.67
CA PRO A 17 -7.68 9.33 11.78
C PRO A 17 -6.30 9.26 12.43
N HIS A 18 -5.31 8.71 11.71
CA HIS A 18 -3.92 8.63 12.14
C HIS A 18 -3.02 9.34 11.13
N LEU A 19 -1.94 9.96 11.60
CA LEU A 19 -0.91 10.52 10.72
C LEU A 19 -0.27 9.39 9.89
N ALA A 20 -0.32 9.55 8.58
CA ALA A 20 0.47 8.81 7.58
C ALA A 20 1.47 9.78 6.92
N ASP A 21 2.19 9.37 5.86
CA ASP A 21 3.17 10.19 5.11
C ASP A 21 2.59 11.46 4.40
N HIS A 22 1.42 11.93 4.84
CA HIS A 22 0.75 13.16 4.44
C HIS A 22 0.61 14.11 5.65
N ASP A 23 0.53 15.40 5.39
CA ASP A 23 0.54 16.47 6.42
C ASP A 23 -0.66 16.46 7.39
N ARG A 24 -1.63 15.54 7.23
CA ARG A 24 -2.84 15.45 8.07
C ARG A 24 -3.19 13.99 8.41
N PRO A 25 -3.75 13.73 9.61
CA PRO A 25 -4.20 12.40 9.97
C PRO A 25 -5.45 12.02 9.17
N TYR A 26 -5.43 10.83 8.56
CA TYR A 26 -6.55 10.30 7.79
C TYR A 26 -6.83 8.84 8.16
N ILE A 27 -8.05 8.40 7.89
CA ILE A 27 -8.39 6.97 7.80
C ILE A 27 -8.35 6.62 6.32
N TYR A 28 -7.50 5.67 5.93
CA TYR A 28 -7.46 5.19 4.54
C TYR A 28 -8.57 4.18 4.31
N LEU A 29 -9.48 4.52 3.41
CA LEU A 29 -10.68 3.77 3.12
C LEU A 29 -10.70 3.41 1.64
N SER A 30 -11.40 2.34 1.28
CA SER A 30 -11.56 1.93 -0.10
C SER A 30 -12.97 1.44 -0.38
N THR A 31 -13.46 1.68 -1.60
CA THR A 31 -14.67 1.02 -2.12
C THR A 31 -14.40 -0.43 -2.55
N ILE A 32 -13.14 -0.85 -2.61
CA ILE A 32 -12.70 -2.20 -3.00
C ILE A 32 -12.00 -2.86 -1.81
N GLU A 33 -12.50 -4.01 -1.39
CA GLU A 33 -12.05 -4.78 -0.23
C GLU A 33 -10.56 -5.17 -0.31
N VAL A 34 -10.13 -5.69 -1.47
CA VAL A 34 -8.72 -6.04 -1.75
C VAL A 34 -7.78 -4.86 -1.53
N VAL A 35 -8.15 -3.66 -2.00
CA VAL A 35 -7.34 -2.45 -1.81
C VAL A 35 -7.28 -2.05 -0.35
N ALA A 36 -8.37 -2.21 0.40
CA ALA A 36 -8.34 -2.01 1.84
C ALA A 36 -7.40 -3.01 2.52
N GLY A 37 -7.36 -4.26 2.07
CA GLY A 37 -6.44 -5.30 2.55
C GLY A 37 -4.97 -4.92 2.40
N PHE A 38 -4.59 -4.14 1.39
CA PHE A 38 -3.22 -3.61 1.29
C PHE A 38 -2.83 -2.73 2.48
N TYR A 39 -3.77 -2.09 3.17
CA TYR A 39 -3.45 -1.26 4.35
C TYR A 39 -3.10 -2.09 5.60
N MET A 40 -3.41 -3.38 5.61
CA MET A 40 -3.21 -4.28 6.74
C MET A 40 -1.75 -4.71 6.91
N VAL A 41 -1.02 -4.85 5.80
CA VAL A 41 0.39 -5.27 5.79
C VAL A 41 1.25 -4.14 5.24
N ASN A 42 2.57 -4.18 5.41
CA ASN A 42 3.46 -3.18 4.84
C ASN A 42 4.90 -3.70 4.82
N ALA A 43 5.66 -3.38 3.76
CA ALA A 43 7.07 -3.77 3.66
C ALA A 43 8.01 -2.80 4.43
N VAL A 44 7.49 -1.63 4.77
CA VAL A 44 8.21 -0.53 5.42
C VAL A 44 7.45 -0.08 6.67
N GLU A 45 8.15 0.56 7.60
CA GLU A 45 7.56 1.10 8.83
C GLU A 45 6.87 2.44 8.58
N ARG A 46 5.85 2.73 9.39
CA ARG A 46 5.17 4.03 9.37
C ARG A 46 6.18 5.17 9.64
N PRO A 47 6.00 6.36 9.03
CA PRO A 47 4.83 6.79 8.25
C PRO A 47 4.80 6.29 6.80
N TYR A 48 5.83 5.59 6.33
CA TYR A 48 5.96 5.19 4.92
C TYR A 48 5.04 4.01 4.55
N TYR A 49 4.73 3.91 3.26
CA TYR A 49 3.91 2.85 2.70
C TYR A 49 4.55 2.27 1.43
N TRP A 50 4.56 0.94 1.31
CA TRP A 50 5.07 0.24 0.14
C TRP A 50 4.04 -0.74 -0.41
N PHE A 51 3.27 -0.30 -1.41
CA PHE A 51 2.36 -1.15 -2.17
C PHE A 51 2.42 -0.83 -3.66
N PRO A 52 3.18 -1.60 -4.45
CA PRO A 52 3.24 -1.44 -5.89
C PRO A 52 1.99 -2.06 -6.51
N TYR A 53 0.91 -1.29 -6.62
CA TYR A 53 -0.32 -1.73 -7.26
C TYR A 53 -0.86 -0.72 -8.29
N GLY A 54 -1.71 -1.23 -9.17
CA GLY A 54 -2.48 -0.46 -10.14
C GLY A 54 -3.84 -1.09 -10.38
N PHE A 55 -4.45 -0.80 -11.52
CA PHE A 55 -5.76 -1.33 -11.89
C PHE A 55 -5.78 -1.81 -13.34
N ASP A 56 -6.49 -2.89 -13.59
CA ASP A 56 -6.79 -3.44 -14.91
C ASP A 56 -8.29 -3.67 -14.99
N ASN A 57 -9.01 -2.87 -15.78
CA ASN A 57 -10.48 -2.88 -15.88
C ASN A 57 -11.21 -2.83 -14.51
N GLY A 58 -10.68 -2.06 -13.57
CA GLY A 58 -11.26 -1.91 -12.22
C GLY A 58 -10.81 -2.99 -11.22
N ILE A 59 -10.14 -4.05 -11.67
CA ILE A 59 -9.56 -5.08 -10.79
C ILE A 59 -8.19 -4.57 -10.30
N PRO A 60 -7.93 -4.56 -8.97
CA PRO A 60 -6.61 -4.26 -8.44
C PRO A 60 -5.54 -5.22 -8.96
N VAL A 61 -4.39 -4.68 -9.32
CA VAL A 61 -3.24 -5.46 -9.80
C VAL A 61 -2.05 -5.18 -8.91
N TYR A 62 -1.57 -6.18 -8.18
CA TYR A 62 -0.33 -6.10 -7.40
C TYR A 62 0.86 -6.51 -8.29
N PHE A 63 1.96 -5.77 -8.22
CA PHE A 63 3.17 -6.03 -9.00
C PHE A 63 4.32 -6.45 -8.08
N GLU A 64 4.77 -7.69 -8.20
CA GLU A 64 5.97 -8.14 -7.49
C GLU A 64 7.23 -7.56 -8.14
N LEU A 65 7.78 -6.50 -7.54
CA LEU A 65 8.96 -5.80 -8.05
C LEU A 65 10.28 -6.51 -7.70
N TYR A 66 10.23 -7.51 -6.83
CA TYR A 66 11.30 -8.44 -6.48
C TYR A 66 10.69 -9.83 -6.21
N PRO A 67 11.48 -10.92 -6.25
CA PRO A 67 10.96 -12.28 -6.05
C PRO A 67 10.15 -12.42 -4.75
N ASN A 68 8.94 -13.00 -4.85
CA ASN A 68 8.07 -13.30 -3.71
C ASN A 68 7.67 -12.08 -2.85
N ALA A 69 7.66 -10.87 -3.42
CA ALA A 69 7.40 -9.64 -2.68
C ALA A 69 6.07 -9.66 -1.90
N LEU A 70 4.99 -10.17 -2.50
CA LEU A 70 3.70 -10.23 -1.81
C LEU A 70 3.78 -11.18 -0.62
N LYS A 71 4.35 -12.37 -0.84
CA LYS A 71 4.52 -13.40 0.18
C LYS A 71 5.35 -12.89 1.35
N GLU A 72 6.52 -12.32 1.09
CA GLU A 72 7.44 -11.82 2.12
C GLU A 72 6.76 -10.81 3.06
N VAL A 73 5.90 -9.94 2.51
CA VAL A 73 5.24 -8.88 3.27
C VAL A 73 4.00 -9.38 4.04
N SER A 74 3.35 -10.45 3.57
CA SER A 74 2.00 -10.82 4.03
C SER A 74 1.90 -12.18 4.72
N GLU A 75 2.83 -13.11 4.51
CA GLU A 75 2.76 -14.45 5.09
C GLU A 75 2.79 -14.40 6.62
N GLY A 76 1.86 -15.13 7.26
CA GLY A 76 1.69 -15.17 8.72
C GLY A 76 1.17 -13.87 9.34
N LYS A 77 0.84 -12.84 8.56
CA LYS A 77 0.27 -11.58 9.09
C LYS A 77 -1.22 -11.73 9.33
N THR A 78 -1.65 -11.38 10.53
CA THR A 78 -3.07 -11.37 10.93
C THR A 78 -3.61 -9.94 10.90
N GLY A 79 -4.93 -9.81 10.75
CA GLY A 79 -5.60 -8.53 10.86
C GLY A 79 -7.10 -8.63 10.56
N CYS A 80 -7.68 -7.49 10.20
CA CYS A 80 -9.09 -7.36 9.89
C CYS A 80 -9.31 -6.45 8.69
N ILE A 81 -10.32 -6.78 7.90
CA ILE A 81 -11.00 -5.84 7.02
C ILE A 81 -12.21 -5.32 7.78
N TYR A 82 -12.21 -4.03 8.09
CA TYR A 82 -13.32 -3.34 8.73
C TYR A 82 -14.25 -2.74 7.70
N GLU A 83 -15.54 -2.94 7.90
CA GLU A 83 -16.60 -2.30 7.12
C GLU A 83 -17.14 -1.08 7.88
N ILE A 84 -17.33 0.02 7.16
CA ILE A 84 -17.95 1.23 7.68
C ILE A 84 -19.02 1.74 6.74
N GLU A 85 -20.03 2.40 7.31
CA GLU A 85 -21.01 3.20 6.58
C GLU A 85 -20.71 4.67 6.81
N VAL A 86 -20.53 5.42 5.71
CA VAL A 86 -20.18 6.85 5.77
C VAL A 86 -21.09 7.69 4.90
N ASP A 87 -21.30 8.94 5.30
CA ASP A 87 -21.84 9.97 4.42
C ASP A 87 -20.73 10.49 3.49
N GLU A 88 -21.08 10.88 2.27
CA GLU A 88 -20.14 11.45 1.29
C GLU A 88 -19.38 12.68 1.82
N LYS A 89 -20.00 13.47 2.69
CA LYS A 89 -19.42 14.67 3.30
C LYS A 89 -18.28 14.39 4.28
N ASP A 90 -18.20 13.17 4.85
CA ASP A 90 -17.24 12.82 5.90
C ASP A 90 -15.93 12.23 5.34
N VAL A 91 -15.89 12.04 4.02
CA VAL A 91 -14.75 11.48 3.29
C VAL A 91 -14.31 12.40 2.17
N LEU A 92 -12.99 12.42 1.92
CA LEU A 92 -12.40 13.11 0.78
C LEU A 92 -11.96 12.09 -0.28
N PRO A 93 -12.04 12.40 -1.58
CA PRO A 93 -11.45 11.56 -2.60
C PRO A 93 -9.92 11.55 -2.45
N PHE A 94 -9.28 10.39 -2.59
CA PHE A 94 -7.82 10.34 -2.63
C PHE A 94 -7.33 10.54 -4.07
N LYS A 95 -6.53 11.59 -4.28
CA LYS A 95 -6.06 11.96 -5.61
C LYS A 95 -5.31 10.79 -6.26
N ASN A 96 -5.62 10.50 -7.52
CA ASN A 96 -5.00 9.46 -8.36
C ASN A 96 -5.32 7.99 -7.97
N ILE A 97 -6.14 7.73 -6.95
CA ILE A 97 -6.57 6.37 -6.59
C ILE A 97 -8.10 6.33 -6.53
N PRO A 98 -8.79 5.98 -7.64
CA PRO A 98 -10.24 6.18 -7.79
C PRO A 98 -11.11 5.53 -6.72
N CYS A 99 -10.71 4.36 -6.21
CA CYS A 99 -11.46 3.63 -5.18
C CYS A 99 -11.16 4.13 -3.76
N ALA A 100 -10.09 4.89 -3.55
CA ALA A 100 -9.65 5.28 -2.23
C ALA A 100 -10.34 6.56 -1.75
N ARG A 101 -10.62 6.60 -0.45
CA ARG A 101 -11.24 7.70 0.27
C ARG A 101 -10.45 7.96 1.55
N LEU A 102 -10.42 9.22 1.98
CA LEU A 102 -9.76 9.65 3.20
C LEU A 102 -10.83 10.07 4.21
N GLY A 103 -11.00 9.28 5.27
CA GLY A 103 -11.84 9.64 6.40
C GLY A 103 -11.18 10.71 7.26
N THR A 104 -11.94 11.75 7.60
CA THR A 104 -11.42 12.93 8.34
C THR A 104 -11.89 13.00 9.79
N VAL A 105 -12.84 12.16 10.17
CA VAL A 105 -13.44 12.08 11.51
C VAL A 105 -13.43 10.62 11.99
N PRO A 106 -13.56 10.35 13.30
CA PRO A 106 -13.74 8.99 13.79
C PRO A 106 -14.98 8.32 13.18
N MET A 107 -14.84 7.07 12.75
CA MET A 107 -15.89 6.33 12.04
C MET A 107 -16.20 5.02 12.77
N LYS A 108 -17.49 4.76 13.00
CA LYS A 108 -17.94 3.54 13.66
C LYS A 108 -17.84 2.36 12.71
N VAL A 109 -17.25 1.28 13.20
CA VAL A 109 -17.23 -0.02 12.52
C VAL A 109 -18.62 -0.64 12.59
N VAL A 110 -19.15 -1.08 11.44
CA VAL A 110 -20.45 -1.77 11.37
C VAL A 110 -20.29 -3.28 11.29
N ASN A 111 -19.17 -3.76 10.76
CA ASN A 111 -18.84 -5.17 10.63
C ASN A 111 -17.33 -5.35 10.42
N TYR A 112 -16.80 -6.56 10.57
CA TYR A 112 -15.43 -6.87 10.19
C TYR A 112 -15.25 -8.33 9.78
N THR A 113 -14.31 -8.55 8.88
CA THR A 113 -13.81 -9.88 8.49
C THR A 113 -12.43 -10.07 9.09
N LYS A 114 -12.26 -11.09 9.93
CA LYS A 114 -10.94 -11.44 10.49
C LYS A 114 -10.13 -12.22 9.46
N ILE A 115 -8.88 -11.79 9.25
CA ILE A 115 -7.91 -12.45 8.37
C ILE A 115 -6.83 -13.09 9.24
N SER A 116 -6.73 -14.42 9.18
CA SER A 116 -5.74 -15.20 9.94
C SER A 116 -4.38 -15.26 9.27
N ASP A 117 -4.33 -15.22 7.94
CA ASP A 117 -3.11 -15.09 7.16
C ASP A 117 -3.40 -14.20 5.94
N ALA A 118 -2.71 -13.06 5.87
CA ALA A 118 -2.93 -12.08 4.83
C ALA A 118 -2.49 -12.59 3.45
N TYR A 119 -1.42 -13.40 3.39
CA TYR A 119 -0.97 -13.97 2.12
C TYR A 119 -1.99 -14.96 1.57
N GLU A 120 -2.45 -15.89 2.41
CA GLU A 120 -3.49 -16.86 2.01
C GLU A 120 -4.75 -16.15 1.54
N TRP A 121 -5.16 -15.09 2.25
CA TRP A 121 -6.31 -14.28 1.84
C TRP A 121 -6.10 -13.62 0.47
N PHE A 122 -4.95 -12.98 0.22
CA PHE A 122 -4.67 -12.40 -1.10
C PHE A 122 -4.64 -13.45 -2.21
N MET A 123 -4.12 -14.66 -1.93
CA MET A 123 -4.14 -15.76 -2.89
C MET A 123 -5.57 -16.23 -3.19
N GLN A 124 -6.45 -16.26 -2.19
CA GLN A 124 -7.86 -16.56 -2.39
C GLN A 124 -8.55 -15.47 -3.24
N GLU A 125 -8.29 -14.19 -2.96
CA GLU A 125 -8.81 -13.07 -3.75
C GLU A 125 -8.30 -13.11 -5.20
N GLU A 126 -7.07 -13.60 -5.44
CA GLU A 126 -6.55 -13.85 -6.78
C GLU A 126 -7.28 -15.01 -7.49
N LEU A 127 -7.52 -16.12 -6.79
CA LEU A 127 -8.29 -17.27 -7.32
C LEU A 127 -9.73 -16.90 -7.67
N GLU A 128 -10.31 -15.94 -6.94
CA GLU A 128 -11.66 -15.41 -7.18
C GLU A 128 -11.69 -14.26 -8.20
N TYR A 129 -10.57 -13.96 -8.86
CA TYR A 129 -10.44 -12.88 -9.85
C TYR A 129 -10.73 -11.47 -9.30
N LYS A 130 -10.67 -11.28 -7.98
CA LYS A 130 -10.82 -9.98 -7.30
C LYS A 130 -9.47 -9.25 -7.17
N LEU A 131 -8.37 -9.97 -7.29
CA LEU A 131 -7.00 -9.47 -7.35
C LEU A 131 -6.28 -10.11 -8.54
N LYS A 132 -5.33 -9.39 -9.13
CA LYS A 132 -4.34 -9.96 -10.06
C LYS A 132 -2.94 -9.76 -9.47
N VAL A 133 -2.13 -10.80 -9.42
CA VAL A 133 -0.72 -10.68 -9.00
C VAL A 133 0.19 -10.89 -10.19
N ILE A 134 0.86 -9.83 -10.62
CA ILE A 134 1.91 -9.90 -11.62
C ILE A 134 3.20 -10.36 -10.93
N ARG A 135 3.54 -11.63 -11.13
CA ARG A 135 4.70 -12.26 -10.51
C ARG A 135 6.01 -11.66 -11.03
N TYR A 136 7.01 -11.60 -10.16
CA TYR A 136 8.33 -11.11 -10.54
C TYR A 136 8.89 -11.93 -11.72
N GLY A 137 9.57 -11.27 -12.65
CA GLY A 137 10.11 -11.89 -13.86
C GLY A 137 9.10 -12.05 -15.02
N THR A 138 7.80 -11.82 -14.80
CA THR A 138 6.78 -11.84 -15.88
C THR A 138 6.59 -10.47 -16.55
N MET A 139 6.94 -9.38 -15.87
CA MET A 139 6.91 -8.04 -16.44
C MET A 139 7.97 -7.86 -17.51
N ASN A 140 7.63 -7.15 -18.59
CA ASN A 140 8.64 -6.76 -19.57
C ASN A 140 9.55 -5.64 -19.03
N ARG A 141 10.71 -5.47 -19.67
CA ARG A 141 11.73 -4.49 -19.26
C ARG A 141 11.19 -3.05 -19.15
N LYS A 142 10.27 -2.66 -20.04
CA LYS A 142 9.67 -1.31 -20.02
C LYS A 142 8.78 -1.12 -18.78
N GLN A 143 7.95 -2.11 -18.45
CA GLN A 143 7.11 -2.08 -17.26
C GLN A 143 7.95 -2.02 -15.98
N MET A 144 8.99 -2.85 -15.89
CA MET A 144 9.88 -2.85 -14.72
C MET A 144 10.63 -1.52 -14.58
N ASN A 145 11.17 -0.97 -15.69
CA ASN A 145 11.84 0.33 -15.66
C ASN A 145 10.91 1.48 -15.25
N ASN A 146 9.62 1.42 -15.59
CA ASN A 146 8.65 2.41 -15.12
C ASN A 146 8.49 2.36 -13.59
N TRP A 147 8.46 1.16 -13.00
CA TRP A 147 8.45 1.00 -11.55
C TRP A 147 9.72 1.54 -10.89
N TYR A 148 10.89 1.22 -11.45
CA TYR A 148 12.16 1.76 -10.96
C TYR A 148 12.22 3.28 -11.02
N ARG A 149 11.70 3.88 -12.09
CA ARG A 149 11.58 5.34 -12.18
C ARG A 149 10.64 5.91 -11.12
N MET A 150 9.48 5.29 -10.87
CA MET A 150 8.57 5.76 -9.81
C MET A 150 9.20 5.68 -8.42
N ILE A 151 9.99 4.64 -8.14
CA ILE A 151 10.75 4.53 -6.89
C ILE A 151 11.80 5.63 -6.80
N PHE A 152 12.56 5.84 -7.87
CA PHE A 152 13.58 6.91 -7.96
C PHE A 152 12.97 8.30 -7.73
N ASP A 153 11.88 8.62 -8.44
CA ASP A 153 11.20 9.91 -8.32
C ASP A 153 10.71 10.12 -6.88
N TYR A 154 10.14 9.09 -6.25
CA TYR A 154 9.65 9.18 -4.87
C TYR A 154 10.78 9.42 -3.85
N ILE A 155 11.88 8.66 -3.90
CA ILE A 155 13.01 8.87 -2.96
C ILE A 155 13.69 10.23 -3.18
N LYS A 156 13.70 10.72 -4.43
CA LYS A 156 14.21 12.04 -4.80
C LYS A 156 13.33 13.17 -4.30
N ASP A 157 12.02 13.11 -4.55
CA ASP A 157 11.04 14.11 -4.12
C ASP A 157 11.01 14.23 -2.59
N LYS A 158 11.16 13.11 -1.87
CA LYS A 158 11.24 13.07 -0.41
C LYS A 158 12.62 13.40 0.15
N ASN A 159 13.61 13.68 -0.71
CA ASN A 159 15.00 13.99 -0.36
C ASN A 159 15.62 12.95 0.60
N MET A 160 15.37 11.66 0.33
CA MET A 160 15.71 10.58 1.25
C MET A 160 17.21 10.36 1.41
N ILE A 161 18.06 10.99 0.58
CA ILE A 161 19.52 11.00 0.76
C ILE A 161 19.91 11.62 2.11
N LYS A 162 19.08 12.53 2.65
CA LYS A 162 19.28 13.14 3.98
C LYS A 162 18.79 12.28 5.13
N THR A 163 18.01 11.25 4.83
CA THR A 163 17.45 10.30 5.82
C THR A 163 17.64 8.86 5.34
N PRO A 164 18.87 8.42 5.03
CA PRO A 164 19.12 7.10 4.45
C PRO A 164 18.76 5.97 5.44
N GLU A 165 18.68 6.30 6.73
CA GLU A 165 18.36 5.35 7.79
C GLU A 165 16.86 5.08 7.95
N CYS A 166 15.99 5.84 7.27
CA CYS A 166 14.55 5.65 7.38
C CYS A 166 14.14 4.31 6.75
N SER A 167 13.03 3.72 7.22
CA SER A 167 12.63 2.38 6.81
C SER A 167 12.47 2.23 5.29
N TYR A 168 11.91 3.24 4.62
CA TYR A 168 11.77 3.23 3.16
C TYR A 168 13.12 3.27 2.43
N ALA A 169 14.04 4.13 2.86
CA ALA A 169 15.37 4.22 2.26
C ALA A 169 16.16 2.91 2.42
N LYS A 170 16.16 2.32 3.62
CA LYS A 170 16.78 1.00 3.86
C LYS A 170 16.16 -0.09 2.97
N PHE A 171 14.85 -0.07 2.82
CA PHE A 171 14.14 -1.02 1.97
C PHE A 171 14.57 -0.88 0.50
N VAL A 172 14.68 0.35 -0.01
CA VAL A 172 15.14 0.62 -1.38
C VAL A 172 16.61 0.24 -1.57
N GLN A 173 17.50 0.60 -0.63
CA GLN A 173 18.92 0.19 -0.65
C GLN A 173 19.07 -1.32 -0.75
N TRP A 174 18.26 -2.07 -0.01
CA TRP A 174 18.34 -3.52 0.03
C TRP A 174 17.68 -4.19 -1.18
N LYS A 175 16.43 -3.86 -1.50
CA LYS A 175 15.65 -4.54 -2.56
C LYS A 175 15.95 -4.00 -3.96
N PHE A 176 16.38 -2.74 -4.07
CA PHE A 176 16.62 -2.04 -5.33
C PHE A 176 17.94 -1.25 -5.31
N PRO A 177 19.09 -1.89 -5.02
CA PRO A 177 20.37 -1.19 -4.85
C PRO A 177 20.73 -0.33 -6.06
N HIS A 178 20.46 -0.82 -7.28
CA HIS A 178 20.70 -0.08 -8.52
C HIS A 178 19.89 1.24 -8.64
N VAL A 179 18.70 1.32 -8.03
CA VAL A 179 17.90 2.56 -7.98
C VAL A 179 18.53 3.53 -6.98
N TRP A 180 18.97 3.03 -5.83
CA TRP A 180 19.64 3.84 -4.82
C TRP A 180 20.99 4.39 -5.30
N GLU A 181 21.83 3.56 -5.91
CA GLU A 181 23.12 3.97 -6.49
C GLU A 181 22.95 5.05 -7.57
N GLN A 182 21.88 4.95 -8.38
CA GLN A 182 21.55 5.98 -9.36
C GLN A 182 21.16 7.30 -8.68
N TYR A 183 20.46 7.24 -7.55
CA TYR A 183 20.07 8.40 -6.76
C TYR A 183 21.27 9.06 -6.07
N GLU A 184 22.22 8.29 -5.54
CA GLU A 184 23.48 8.82 -4.98
C GLU A 184 24.27 9.60 -6.05
N LYS A 185 24.45 9.00 -7.23
CA LYS A 185 25.15 9.66 -8.36
C LYS A 185 24.46 10.94 -8.83
N ASP A 186 23.13 10.98 -8.83
CA ASP A 186 22.38 12.17 -9.21
C ASP A 186 22.57 13.32 -8.21
N ASN A 187 22.73 13.02 -6.92
CA ASN A 187 23.01 14.02 -5.88
C ASN A 187 24.48 14.48 -5.88
N ASP A 188 25.44 13.60 -6.16
CA ASP A 188 26.86 13.97 -6.20
C ASP A 188 27.20 14.91 -7.38
N ASN A 189 26.35 14.94 -8.41
CA ASN A 189 26.53 15.76 -9.61
C ASN A 189 25.69 17.05 -9.62
N GLY A 190 24.94 17.33 -8.55
CA GLY A 190 24.05 18.51 -8.43
C GLY A 190 24.56 19.53 -7.42
#